data_AF-A0A1D2QP28-F1
#
_entry.id   AF-A0A1D2QP28-F1
#
_cell.length_a   1.000
_cell.length_b   1.000
_cell.length_c   1.000
_cell.angle_alpha   90.00
_cell.angle_beta   90.00
_cell.angle_gamma   90.00
#
_symmetry.space_group_name_H-M   'P 1'
#
loop_
_entity.id
_entity.type
_entity.pdbx_description
1 polymer ?
#
loop_
_entity_poly.entity_id
_entity_poly.type
_entity_poly.pdbx_seq_one_letter_code
_entity_poly.pdbx_strand_id
1 'polypeptide(L)'
;MPVSKSANPVKAIEAEIEKLNKQLASAQNKQLASLRKDVVKGTKAVADAAKKAKSASAKVTAIAKKKKTAAAAKQLVAAKKAAAAAKTNVAVAKKALDENKAALKALVTSVKNSAAIAQAVARAEASLTKKQTIVAKKAATKEKVAAKKAAAKAKAAAKAKAAKEKVAARKAAAKAKAAAKANVAKEKAAARKAAAKTKAAAKAKAAKEKAAARKAAAKEKAAARKAAAKAKAKSAQKKMAKKKQ
;
A
#
# COMPACT_ATOMS: atom_id res chain seq x y z
N MET A 1 -33.55 3.40 2.01
CA MET A 1 -33.16 2.97 3.36
C MET A 1 -31.72 3.42 3.62
N PRO A 2 -31.49 4.56 4.30
CA PRO A 2 -30.13 4.98 4.63
C PRO A 2 -29.61 4.12 5.79
N VAL A 3 -28.55 3.34 5.54
CA VAL A 3 -27.81 2.57 6.56
C VAL A 3 -27.09 3.56 7.48
N SER A 4 -27.73 3.89 8.60
CA SER A 4 -27.17 4.77 9.63
C SER A 4 -26.04 4.09 10.39
N LYS A 5 -24.84 4.69 10.29
CA LYS A 5 -23.77 4.71 11.30
C LYS A 5 -23.51 3.38 12.02
N SER A 6 -22.70 2.52 11.40
CA SER A 6 -21.93 1.53 12.16
C SER A 6 -20.95 2.27 13.07
N ALA A 7 -21.38 2.57 14.31
CA ALA A 7 -20.43 2.88 15.37
C ALA A 7 -19.40 1.76 15.38
N ASN A 8 -18.12 2.10 15.20
CA ASN A 8 -17.04 1.12 15.20
C ASN A 8 -17.18 0.27 16.48
N PRO A 9 -17.42 -1.06 16.38
CA PRO A 9 -17.80 -1.89 17.53
C PRO A 9 -16.77 -1.82 18.66
N VAL A 10 -15.50 -1.61 18.31
CA VAL A 10 -14.42 -1.39 19.28
C VAL A 10 -14.67 -0.16 20.15
N LYS A 11 -15.08 0.98 19.55
CA LYS A 11 -15.37 2.22 20.30
C LYS A 11 -16.59 2.07 21.21
N ALA A 12 -17.59 1.28 20.79
CA ALA A 12 -18.75 1.00 21.62
C ALA A 12 -18.38 0.16 22.84
N ILE A 13 -17.54 -0.87 22.64
CA ILE A 13 -17.01 -1.72 23.71
C ILE A 13 -16.13 -0.90 24.67
N GLU A 14 -15.26 -0.01 24.16
CA GLU A 14 -14.44 0.88 24.99
C GLU A 14 -15.29 1.79 25.90
N ALA A 15 -16.35 2.39 25.35
CA ALA A 15 -17.26 3.22 26.12
C ALA A 15 -18.02 2.42 27.19
N GLU A 16 -18.41 1.18 26.89
CA GLU A 16 -19.08 0.30 27.83
C GLU A 16 -18.14 -0.16 28.96
N ILE A 17 -16.88 -0.47 28.65
CA ILE A 17 -15.85 -0.77 29.66
C ILE A 17 -15.66 0.43 30.60
N GLU A 18 -15.59 1.66 30.08
CA GLU A 18 -15.43 2.85 30.91
C GLU A 18 -16.64 3.06 31.82
N LYS A 19 -17.85 2.83 31.31
CA LYS A 19 -19.10 2.90 32.09
C LYS A 19 -19.12 1.84 33.20
N LEU A 20 -18.78 0.59 32.89
CA LEU A 20 -18.72 -0.50 33.87
C LEU A 20 -17.68 -0.23 34.95
N ASN A 21 -16.51 0.31 34.60
CA ASN A 21 -15.47 0.69 35.56
C ASN A 21 -15.94 1.79 36.53
N LYS A 22 -16.65 2.81 36.02
CA LYS A 22 -17.25 3.87 36.86
C LYS A 22 -18.31 3.29 37.81
N GLN A 23 -19.16 2.40 37.30
CA GLN A 23 -20.19 1.74 38.12
C GLN A 23 -19.56 0.87 39.22
N LEU A 24 -18.53 0.10 38.89
CA LEU A 24 -17.80 -0.75 39.82
C LEU A 24 -17.13 0.07 40.93
N ALA A 25 -16.44 1.17 40.58
CA ALA A 25 -15.82 2.06 41.57
C ALA A 25 -16.85 2.69 42.51
N SER A 26 -18.00 3.13 41.98
CA SER A 26 -19.11 3.65 42.78
C SER A 26 -19.68 2.58 43.72
N ALA A 27 -19.90 1.36 43.22
CA ALA A 27 -20.42 0.24 44.01
C ALA A 27 -19.46 -0.14 45.16
N GLN A 28 -18.17 -0.26 44.87
CA GLN A 28 -17.14 -0.54 45.88
C GLN A 28 -17.10 0.55 46.96
N ASN A 29 -17.17 1.82 46.59
CA ASN A 29 -17.19 2.93 47.55
C ASN A 29 -18.45 2.93 48.43
N LYS A 30 -19.62 2.64 47.85
CA LYS A 30 -20.87 2.49 48.60
C LYS A 30 -20.77 1.34 49.61
N GLN A 31 -20.23 0.21 49.19
CA GLN A 31 -20.07 -0.97 50.05
C GLN A 31 -19.01 -0.76 51.15
N LEU A 32 -17.92 -0.03 50.87
CA LEU A 32 -16.96 0.38 51.90
C LEU A 32 -17.62 1.30 52.94
N ALA A 33 -18.43 2.27 52.48
CA ALA A 33 -19.13 3.18 53.38
C ALA A 33 -20.17 2.45 54.23
N SER A 34 -20.92 1.49 53.68
CA SER A 34 -21.88 0.69 54.44
C SER A 34 -21.18 -0.20 55.47
N LEU A 35 -20.16 -0.96 55.08
CA LEU A 35 -19.42 -1.83 56.00
C LEU A 35 -18.75 -1.05 57.13
N ARG A 36 -18.21 0.14 56.86
CA ARG A 36 -17.69 1.03 57.93
C ARG A 36 -18.78 1.41 58.93
N LYS A 37 -19.98 1.78 58.45
CA LYS A 37 -21.13 2.07 59.30
C LYS A 37 -21.57 0.84 60.09
N ASP A 38 -21.56 -0.34 59.47
CA ASP A 38 -21.99 -1.59 60.11
C ASP A 38 -21.00 -2.08 61.17
N VAL A 39 -19.70 -1.82 61.01
CA VAL A 39 -18.70 -2.05 62.07
C VAL A 39 -18.97 -1.14 63.27
N VAL A 40 -19.26 0.15 63.05
CA VAL A 40 -19.62 1.09 64.13
C VAL A 40 -20.92 0.66 64.83
N LYS A 41 -21.96 0.31 64.07
CA LYS A 41 -23.23 -0.18 64.61
C LYS A 41 -23.06 -1.51 65.35
N GLY A 42 -22.31 -2.46 64.80
CA GLY A 42 -22.02 -3.74 65.42
C GLY A 42 -21.26 -3.59 66.74
N THR A 43 -20.35 -2.61 66.83
CA THR A 43 -19.63 -2.32 68.07
C THR A 43 -20.58 -1.82 69.17
N LYS A 44 -21.52 -0.93 68.82
CA LYS A 44 -22.59 -0.49 69.74
C LYS A 44 -23.51 -1.65 70.14
N ALA A 45 -23.93 -2.47 69.17
CA ALA A 45 -24.79 -3.63 69.42
C ALA A 45 -24.15 -4.65 70.38
N VAL A 46 -22.84 -4.91 70.26
CA VAL A 46 -22.10 -5.76 71.20
C VAL A 46 -22.10 -5.14 72.61
N ALA A 47 -21.87 -3.83 72.72
CA ALA A 47 -21.89 -3.14 74.01
C ALA A 47 -23.27 -3.20 74.68
N ASP A 48 -24.34 -2.97 73.91
CA ASP A 48 -25.72 -3.00 74.41
C ASP A 48 -26.17 -4.42 74.77
N ALA A 49 -25.82 -5.42 73.95
CA ALA A 49 -26.06 -6.82 74.28
C ALA A 49 -25.34 -7.23 75.57
N ALA A 50 -24.09 -6.78 75.76
CA ALA A 50 -23.32 -7.05 76.97
C ALA A 50 -23.94 -6.41 78.22
N LYS A 51 -24.43 -5.17 78.11
CA LYS A 51 -25.18 -4.51 79.20
C LYS A 51 -26.46 -5.29 79.56
N LYS A 52 -27.23 -5.71 78.56
CA LYS A 52 -28.44 -6.53 78.75
C LYS A 52 -28.12 -7.88 79.40
N ALA A 53 -27.03 -8.54 78.99
CA ALA A 53 -26.58 -9.80 79.59
C ALA A 53 -26.17 -9.63 81.06
N LYS A 54 -25.44 -8.55 81.41
CA LYS A 54 -25.11 -8.23 82.80
C LYS A 54 -26.36 -7.99 83.64
N SER A 55 -27.31 -7.19 83.14
CA SER A 55 -28.60 -6.94 83.81
C SER A 55 -29.41 -8.22 84.03
N ALA A 56 -29.52 -9.08 83.01
CA ALA A 56 -30.22 -10.34 83.11
C ALA A 56 -29.57 -11.29 84.13
N SER A 57 -28.24 -11.34 84.19
CA SER A 57 -27.52 -12.10 85.21
C SER A 57 -27.76 -11.56 86.62
N ALA A 58 -27.74 -10.24 86.80
CA ALA A 58 -28.04 -9.61 88.10
C ALA A 58 -29.47 -9.94 88.58
N LYS A 59 -30.46 -9.97 87.67
CA LYS A 59 -31.84 -10.39 87.99
C LYS A 59 -31.91 -11.84 88.47
N VAL A 60 -31.15 -12.75 87.85
CA VAL A 60 -31.07 -14.15 88.31
C VAL A 60 -30.55 -14.21 89.75
N THR A 61 -29.45 -13.51 90.05
CA THR A 61 -28.87 -13.45 91.39
C THR A 61 -29.85 -12.83 92.41
N ALA A 62 -30.57 -11.77 92.03
CA ALA A 62 -31.53 -11.12 92.91
C ALA A 62 -32.73 -12.02 93.25
N ILE A 63 -33.28 -12.77 92.27
CA ILE A 63 -34.39 -13.69 92.50
C ILE A 63 -33.93 -14.90 93.32
N ALA A 64 -32.70 -15.39 93.11
CA ALA A 64 -32.14 -16.52 93.85
C ALA A 64 -32.01 -16.28 95.36
N LYS A 65 -31.87 -15.02 95.79
CA LYS A 65 -31.76 -14.63 97.20
C LYS A 65 -33.10 -14.49 97.94
N LYS A 66 -34.24 -14.58 97.22
CA LYS A 66 -35.58 -14.44 97.83
C LYS A 66 -36.04 -15.75 98.51
N LYS A 67 -36.97 -15.65 99.49
CA LYS A 67 -37.59 -16.81 100.16
C LYS A 67 -38.10 -17.83 99.13
N LYS A 68 -37.83 -19.12 99.35
CA LYS A 68 -38.22 -20.23 98.48
C LYS A 68 -39.75 -20.43 98.51
N THR A 69 -40.44 -19.75 97.60
CA THR A 69 -41.86 -19.99 97.29
C THR A 69 -41.99 -20.62 95.90
N ALA A 70 -43.10 -21.31 95.63
CA ALA A 70 -43.38 -21.85 94.30
C ALA A 70 -43.38 -20.77 93.21
N ALA A 71 -43.84 -19.55 93.54
CA ALA A 71 -43.80 -18.40 92.64
C ALA A 71 -42.36 -17.94 92.35
N ALA A 72 -41.50 -17.85 93.38
CA ALA A 72 -40.10 -17.48 93.21
C ALA A 72 -39.32 -18.52 92.38
N ALA A 73 -39.64 -19.81 92.51
CA ALA A 73 -39.05 -20.87 91.69
C ALA A 73 -39.39 -20.71 90.19
N LYS A 74 -40.66 -20.43 89.85
CA LYS A 74 -41.08 -20.15 88.46
C LYS A 74 -40.37 -18.90 87.89
N GLN A 75 -40.26 -17.84 88.67
CA GLN A 75 -39.53 -16.62 88.28
C GLN A 75 -38.04 -16.87 88.05
N LEU A 76 -37.40 -17.71 88.88
CA LEU A 76 -35.99 -18.06 88.72
C LEU A 76 -35.72 -18.80 87.40
N VAL A 77 -36.58 -19.75 87.02
CA VAL A 77 -36.46 -20.48 85.75
C VAL A 77 -36.58 -19.52 84.56
N ALA A 78 -37.58 -18.64 84.57
CA ALA A 78 -37.76 -17.63 83.53
C ALA A 78 -36.54 -16.68 83.44
N ALA A 79 -36.01 -16.24 84.58
CA ALA A 79 -34.84 -15.37 84.63
C ALA A 79 -33.57 -16.06 84.10
N LYS A 80 -33.36 -17.34 84.44
CA LYS A 80 -32.25 -18.15 83.92
C LYS A 80 -32.33 -18.30 82.40
N LYS A 81 -33.53 -18.57 81.86
CA LYS A 81 -33.76 -18.64 80.41
C LYS A 81 -33.46 -17.31 79.72
N ALA A 82 -33.92 -16.19 80.29
CA ALA A 82 -33.64 -14.85 79.76
C ALA A 82 -32.14 -14.50 79.82
N ALA A 83 -31.43 -14.87 80.89
CA ALA A 83 -29.99 -14.68 81.00
C ALA A 83 -29.20 -15.52 79.98
N ALA A 84 -29.62 -16.77 79.73
CA ALA A 84 -29.05 -17.61 78.69
C ALA A 84 -29.24 -16.98 77.29
N ALA A 85 -30.47 -16.55 76.96
CA ALA A 85 -30.77 -15.86 75.70
C ALA A 85 -29.98 -14.54 75.54
N ALA A 86 -29.77 -13.79 76.62
CA ALA A 86 -28.97 -12.57 76.57
C ALA A 86 -27.49 -12.88 76.29
N LYS A 87 -26.94 -13.96 76.85
CA LYS A 87 -25.57 -14.42 76.57
C LYS A 87 -25.42 -14.88 75.12
N THR A 88 -26.38 -15.62 74.57
CA THR A 88 -26.36 -16.02 73.15
C THR A 88 -26.42 -14.80 72.24
N ASN A 89 -27.22 -13.79 72.56
CA ASN A 89 -27.27 -12.54 71.78
C ASN A 89 -25.94 -11.77 71.78
N VAL A 90 -25.18 -11.80 72.88
CA VAL A 90 -23.81 -11.26 72.90
C VAL A 90 -22.90 -12.01 71.93
N ALA A 91 -22.97 -13.34 71.91
CA ALA A 91 -22.16 -14.16 71.00
C ALA A 91 -22.52 -13.90 69.53
N VAL A 92 -23.82 -13.81 69.20
CA VAL A 92 -24.31 -13.47 67.86
C VAL A 92 -23.83 -12.08 67.44
N ALA A 93 -23.96 -11.07 68.31
CA ALA A 93 -23.51 -9.72 68.01
C ALA A 93 -21.99 -9.64 67.79
N LYS A 94 -21.19 -10.38 68.56
CA LYS A 94 -19.74 -10.47 68.36
C LYS A 94 -19.40 -11.12 67.03
N LYS A 95 -20.02 -12.27 66.71
CA LYS A 95 -19.82 -12.96 65.42
C LYS A 95 -20.13 -12.04 64.24
N ALA A 96 -21.26 -11.34 64.27
CA ALA A 96 -21.63 -10.38 63.23
C ALA A 96 -20.63 -9.21 63.11
N LEU A 97 -20.10 -8.69 64.23
CA LEU A 97 -19.07 -7.65 64.22
C LEU A 97 -17.76 -8.15 63.59
N ASP A 98 -17.35 -9.37 63.90
CA ASP A 98 -16.11 -9.95 63.37
C ASP A 98 -16.24 -10.27 61.87
N GLU A 99 -17.40 -10.75 61.43
CA GLU A 99 -17.74 -10.92 60.00
C GLU A 99 -17.69 -9.58 59.25
N ASN A 100 -18.29 -8.52 59.80
CA ASN A 100 -18.25 -7.18 59.19
C ASN A 100 -16.81 -6.62 59.11
N LYS A 101 -15.98 -6.86 60.12
CA LYS A 101 -14.55 -6.47 60.09
C LYS A 101 -13.77 -7.27 59.05
N ALA A 102 -14.02 -8.58 58.95
CA ALA A 102 -13.38 -9.43 57.95
C ALA A 102 -13.78 -9.00 56.53
N ALA A 103 -15.07 -8.77 56.29
CA ALA A 103 -15.59 -8.27 55.01
C ALA A 103 -15.01 -6.91 54.65
N LEU A 104 -14.89 -5.98 55.61
CA LEU A 104 -14.28 -4.67 55.38
C LEU A 104 -12.81 -4.81 54.97
N LYS A 105 -12.02 -5.64 55.68
CA LYS A 105 -10.62 -5.90 55.33
C LYS A 105 -10.49 -6.53 53.94
N ALA A 106 -11.30 -7.54 53.64
CA ALA A 106 -11.29 -8.22 52.34
C ALA A 106 -11.62 -7.25 51.19
N LEU A 107 -12.63 -6.39 51.37
CA LEU A 107 -13.00 -5.39 50.36
C LEU A 107 -11.91 -4.35 50.16
N VAL A 108 -11.28 -3.86 51.23
CA VAL A 108 -10.15 -2.92 51.13
C VAL A 108 -8.99 -3.54 50.35
N THR A 109 -8.63 -4.79 50.63
CA THR A 109 -7.58 -5.51 49.89
C THR A 109 -7.96 -5.72 48.42
N SER A 110 -9.21 -6.10 48.14
CA SER A 110 -9.72 -6.27 46.78
C SER A 110 -9.63 -4.97 45.97
N VAL A 111 -10.04 -3.83 46.56
CA VAL A 111 -9.92 -2.51 45.93
C VAL A 111 -8.45 -2.18 45.65
N LYS A 112 -7.53 -2.41 46.59
CA LYS A 112 -6.09 -2.18 46.38
C LYS A 112 -5.52 -3.03 45.24
N ASN A 113 -5.89 -4.30 45.18
CA ASN A 113 -5.46 -5.21 44.12
C ASN A 113 -6.01 -4.77 42.76
N SER A 114 -7.27 -4.34 42.69
CA SER A 114 -7.88 -3.83 41.46
C SER A 114 -7.14 -2.59 40.92
N ALA A 115 -6.71 -1.69 41.81
CA ALA A 115 -5.91 -0.52 41.43
C ALA A 115 -4.52 -0.93 40.90
N ALA A 116 -3.89 -1.93 41.51
CA ALA A 116 -2.60 -2.44 41.03
C ALA A 116 -2.71 -3.12 39.65
N ILE A 117 -3.78 -3.90 39.44
CA ILE A 117 -4.08 -4.52 38.14
C ILE A 117 -4.33 -3.45 37.08
N ALA A 118 -5.13 -2.43 37.37
CA ALA A 118 -5.38 -1.33 36.45
C ALA A 118 -4.09 -0.61 36.03
N GLN A 119 -3.18 -0.36 36.97
CA GLN A 119 -1.86 0.20 36.65
C GLN A 119 -1.00 -0.73 35.80
N ALA A 120 -1.03 -2.05 36.05
CA ALA A 120 -0.30 -3.03 35.26
C ALA A 120 -0.82 -3.10 33.81
N VAL A 121 -2.15 -3.06 33.63
CA VAL A 121 -2.79 -3.03 32.31
C VAL A 121 -2.39 -1.76 31.56
N ALA A 122 -2.46 -0.58 32.19
CA ALA A 122 -2.05 0.68 31.55
C ALA A 122 -0.58 0.67 31.09
N ARG A 123 0.33 0.08 31.90
CA ARG A 123 1.74 -0.10 31.52
C ARG A 123 1.92 -1.06 30.35
N ALA A 124 1.14 -2.14 30.30
CA ALA A 124 1.17 -3.11 29.21
C ALA A 124 0.67 -2.49 27.90
N GLU A 125 -0.43 -1.74 27.93
CA GLU A 125 -0.99 -1.03 26.79
C GLU A 125 -0.02 0.04 26.26
N ALA A 126 0.59 0.84 27.15
CA ALA A 126 1.63 1.81 26.79
C ALA A 126 2.85 1.12 26.12
N SER A 127 3.20 -0.09 26.57
CA SER A 127 4.29 -0.86 25.97
C SER A 127 3.93 -1.40 24.59
N LEU A 128 2.69 -1.85 24.38
CA LEU A 128 2.20 -2.35 23.09
C LEU A 128 2.11 -1.23 22.06
N THR A 129 1.56 -0.08 22.42
CA THR A 129 1.50 1.11 21.54
C THR A 129 2.90 1.57 21.14
N LYS A 130 3.86 1.61 22.09
CA LYS A 130 5.26 1.90 21.77
C LYS A 130 5.87 0.88 20.79
N LYS A 131 5.62 -0.41 20.97
CA LYS A 131 6.07 -1.45 20.02
C LYS A 131 5.44 -1.27 18.63
N GLN A 132 4.13 -1.04 18.57
CA GLN A 132 3.41 -0.82 17.31
C GLN A 132 3.94 0.40 16.56
N THR A 133 4.20 1.52 17.24
CA THR A 133 4.76 2.72 16.59
C THR A 133 6.17 2.48 16.04
N ILE A 134 7.01 1.70 16.75
CA ILE A 134 8.34 1.30 16.25
C ILE A 134 8.21 0.44 15.00
N VAL A 135 7.31 -0.55 15.01
CA VAL A 135 7.06 -1.41 13.85
C VAL A 135 6.54 -0.60 12.66
N ALA A 136 5.57 0.29 12.87
CA ALA A 136 5.03 1.17 11.84
C ALA A 136 6.11 2.09 11.24
N LYS A 137 6.96 2.71 12.07
CA LYS A 137 8.09 3.51 11.60
C LYS A 137 9.08 2.70 10.77
N LYS A 138 9.40 1.47 11.20
CA LYS A 138 10.28 0.55 10.45
C LYS A 138 9.66 0.13 9.11
N ALA A 139 8.35 -0.09 9.05
CA ALA A 139 7.66 -0.40 7.81
C ALA A 139 7.71 0.79 6.84
N ALA A 140 7.38 2.00 7.33
CA ALA A 140 7.40 3.22 6.53
C ALA A 140 8.80 3.55 5.98
N THR A 141 9.87 3.31 6.75
CA THR A 141 11.24 3.53 6.25
C THR A 141 11.63 2.51 5.18
N LYS A 142 11.26 1.23 5.34
CA LYS A 142 11.49 0.20 4.31
C LYS A 142 10.77 0.55 3.00
N GLU A 143 9.52 0.97 3.08
CA GLU A 143 8.73 1.37 1.91
C GLU A 143 9.34 2.58 1.19
N LYS A 144 9.77 3.60 1.94
CA LYS A 144 10.46 4.77 1.38
C LYS A 144 11.76 4.40 0.66
N VAL A 145 12.53 3.46 1.21
CA VAL A 145 13.76 2.96 0.57
C VAL A 145 13.45 2.17 -0.70
N ALA A 146 12.42 1.32 -0.67
CA ALA A 146 11.97 0.57 -1.85
C ALA A 146 11.52 1.51 -2.97
N ALA A 147 10.73 2.55 -2.66
CA ALA A 147 10.28 3.55 -3.62
C ALA A 147 11.47 4.31 -4.26
N LYS A 148 12.47 4.73 -3.46
CA LYS A 148 13.69 5.37 -4.00
C LYS A 148 14.47 4.45 -4.94
N LYS A 149 14.63 3.16 -4.59
CA LYS A 149 15.29 2.18 -5.45
C LYS A 149 14.54 1.96 -6.77
N ALA A 150 13.21 1.86 -6.72
CA ALA A 150 12.38 1.74 -7.91
C ALA A 150 12.51 2.97 -8.82
N ALA A 151 12.45 4.18 -8.26
CA ALA A 151 12.61 5.42 -9.00
C ALA A 151 14.00 5.53 -9.66
N ALA A 152 15.07 5.11 -8.99
CA ALA A 152 16.42 5.10 -9.55
C ALA A 152 16.55 4.13 -10.74
N LYS A 153 15.99 2.91 -10.61
CA LYS A 153 15.94 1.93 -11.71
C LYS A 153 15.16 2.45 -12.92
N ALA A 154 14.01 3.08 -12.68
CA ALA A 154 13.20 3.68 -13.75
C ALA A 154 13.97 4.78 -14.51
N LYS A 155 14.66 5.68 -13.78
CA LYS A 155 15.50 6.72 -14.40
C LYS A 155 16.64 6.13 -15.23
N ALA A 156 17.31 5.08 -14.73
CA ALA A 156 18.38 4.42 -15.47
C ALA A 156 17.86 3.75 -16.75
N ALA A 157 16.72 3.06 -16.68
CA ALA A 157 16.09 2.45 -17.84
C ALA A 157 15.68 3.49 -18.89
N ALA A 158 15.11 4.63 -18.47
CA ALA A 158 14.75 5.72 -19.37
C ALA A 158 15.99 6.30 -20.10
N LYS A 159 17.10 6.54 -19.38
CA LYS A 159 18.36 7.00 -19.98
C LYS A 159 18.92 5.99 -20.98
N ALA A 160 18.89 4.69 -20.65
CA ALA A 160 19.35 3.64 -21.54
C ALA A 160 18.51 3.58 -22.83
N LYS A 161 17.18 3.72 -22.72
CA LYS A 161 16.28 3.76 -23.88
C LYS A 161 16.57 4.98 -24.76
N ALA A 162 16.67 6.17 -24.18
CA ALA A 162 17.00 7.39 -24.92
C ALA A 162 18.36 7.31 -25.64
N ALA A 163 19.36 6.70 -25.02
CA ALA A 163 20.66 6.49 -25.66
C ALA A 163 20.55 5.55 -26.88
N LYS A 164 19.80 4.45 -26.78
CA LYS A 164 19.54 3.54 -27.90
C LYS A 164 18.81 4.22 -29.05
N GLU A 165 17.79 5.02 -28.75
CA GLU A 165 17.04 5.81 -29.75
C GLU A 165 17.95 6.82 -30.47
N LYS A 166 18.82 7.52 -29.74
CA LYS A 166 19.79 8.46 -30.34
C LYS A 166 20.77 7.74 -31.28
N VAL A 167 21.24 6.55 -30.92
CA VAL A 167 22.10 5.73 -31.79
C VAL A 167 21.34 5.26 -33.03
N ALA A 168 20.09 4.81 -32.86
CA ALA A 168 19.24 4.40 -33.98
C ALA A 168 19.00 5.56 -34.96
N ALA A 169 18.68 6.75 -34.46
CA ALA A 169 18.49 7.96 -35.27
C ALA A 169 19.76 8.33 -36.05
N ARG A 170 20.95 8.26 -35.42
CA ARG A 170 22.23 8.50 -36.10
C ARG A 170 22.49 7.49 -37.22
N LYS A 171 22.20 6.20 -36.98
CA LYS A 171 22.33 5.15 -38.01
C LYS A 171 21.36 5.39 -39.18
N ALA A 172 20.12 5.78 -38.89
CA ALA A 172 19.14 6.10 -39.93
C ALA A 172 19.58 7.30 -40.78
N ALA A 173 20.06 8.37 -40.15
CA ALA A 173 20.58 9.55 -40.85
C ALA A 173 21.79 9.23 -41.73
N ALA A 174 22.71 8.37 -41.26
CA ALA A 174 23.86 7.93 -42.06
C ALA A 174 23.42 7.13 -43.30
N LYS A 175 22.45 6.21 -43.15
CA LYS A 175 21.89 5.46 -44.28
C LYS A 175 21.20 6.37 -45.29
N ALA A 176 20.43 7.35 -44.83
CA ALA A 176 19.77 8.32 -45.71
C ALA A 176 20.79 9.15 -46.52
N LYS A 177 21.88 9.62 -45.87
CA LYS A 177 22.97 10.32 -46.58
C LYS A 177 23.66 9.44 -47.62
N ALA A 178 23.89 8.17 -47.32
CA ALA A 178 24.48 7.23 -48.27
C ALA A 178 23.56 6.97 -49.47
N ALA A 179 22.26 6.79 -49.23
CA ALA A 179 21.26 6.62 -50.29
C ALA A 179 21.17 7.85 -51.21
N ALA A 180 21.19 9.07 -50.63
CA ALA A 180 21.19 10.30 -51.41
C ALA A 180 22.43 10.40 -52.33
N LYS A 181 23.63 10.10 -51.81
CA LYS A 181 24.86 10.07 -52.63
C LYS A 181 24.78 9.04 -53.76
N ALA A 182 24.22 7.86 -53.50
CA ALA A 182 24.06 6.81 -54.50
C ALA A 182 23.09 7.23 -55.62
N ASN A 183 22.00 7.93 -55.28
CA ASN A 183 21.05 8.46 -56.27
C ASN A 183 21.70 9.52 -57.17
N VAL A 184 22.44 10.46 -56.59
CA VAL A 184 23.20 11.47 -57.37
C VAL A 184 24.21 10.81 -58.31
N ALA A 185 24.89 9.75 -57.87
CA ALA A 185 25.82 9.01 -58.73
C ALA A 185 25.10 8.31 -59.89
N LYS A 186 23.92 7.72 -59.64
CA LYS A 186 23.08 7.09 -60.67
C LYS A 186 22.60 8.10 -61.70
N GLU A 187 22.14 9.27 -61.26
CA GLU A 187 21.71 10.35 -62.15
C GLU A 187 22.87 10.85 -63.04
N LYS A 188 24.06 11.07 -62.46
CA LYS A 188 25.25 11.43 -63.25
C LYS A 188 25.62 10.34 -64.27
N ALA A 189 25.50 9.07 -63.91
CA ALA A 189 25.75 7.96 -64.82
C ALA A 189 24.71 7.89 -65.95
N ALA A 190 23.44 8.12 -65.64
CA ALA A 190 22.36 8.18 -66.62
C ALA A 190 22.56 9.35 -67.61
N ALA A 191 22.91 10.53 -67.12
CA ALA A 191 23.23 11.69 -67.95
C ALA A 191 24.41 11.43 -68.90
N ARG A 192 25.48 10.78 -68.42
CA ARG A 192 26.62 10.38 -69.26
C ARG A 192 26.21 9.37 -70.35
N LYS A 193 25.38 8.38 -70.02
CA LYS A 193 24.86 7.41 -71.00
C LYS A 193 23.97 8.09 -72.06
N ALA A 194 23.13 9.03 -71.65
CA ALA A 194 22.31 9.80 -72.58
C ALA A 194 23.17 10.63 -73.54
N ALA A 195 24.18 11.34 -73.02
CA ALA A 195 25.13 12.11 -73.84
C ALA A 195 25.95 11.23 -74.81
N ALA A 196 26.31 10.00 -74.40
CA ALA A 196 26.99 9.06 -75.30
C ALA A 196 26.07 8.60 -76.44
N LYS A 197 24.80 8.32 -76.15
CA LYS A 197 23.80 7.93 -77.16
C LYS A 197 23.55 9.05 -78.17
N THR A 198 23.43 10.30 -77.73
CA THR A 198 23.23 11.44 -78.65
C THR A 198 24.45 11.65 -79.55
N LYS A 199 25.66 11.51 -79.00
CA LYS A 199 26.91 11.59 -79.78
C LYS A 199 27.03 10.44 -80.80
N ALA A 200 26.61 9.23 -80.45
CA ALA A 200 26.57 8.10 -81.37
C ALA A 200 25.55 8.29 -82.49
N ALA A 201 24.34 8.78 -82.16
CA ALA A 201 23.31 9.08 -83.15
C ALA A 201 23.77 10.16 -84.15
N ALA A 202 24.45 11.21 -83.67
CA ALA A 202 25.04 12.24 -84.53
C ALA A 202 26.07 11.68 -85.51
N LYS A 203 26.97 10.80 -85.04
CA LYS A 203 27.95 10.11 -85.90
C LYS A 203 27.28 9.21 -86.94
N ALA A 204 26.22 8.49 -86.56
CA ALA A 204 25.47 7.63 -87.48
C ALA A 204 24.77 8.45 -88.59
N LYS A 205 24.22 9.61 -88.24
CA LYS A 205 23.61 10.53 -89.22
C LYS A 205 24.65 11.07 -90.21
N ALA A 206 25.81 11.52 -89.72
CA ALA A 206 26.91 11.98 -90.55
C ALA A 206 27.47 10.87 -91.48
N ALA A 207 27.50 9.62 -91.01
CA ALA A 207 27.91 8.48 -91.84
C ALA A 207 26.89 8.18 -92.97
N LYS A 208 25.59 8.28 -92.67
CA LYS A 208 24.53 8.13 -93.69
C LYS A 208 24.59 9.23 -94.75
N GLU A 209 24.83 10.47 -94.35
CA GLU A 209 25.02 11.59 -95.30
C GLU A 209 26.24 11.38 -96.21
N LYS A 210 27.38 10.94 -95.64
CA LYS A 210 28.55 10.55 -96.45
C LYS A 210 28.28 9.40 -97.42
N ALA A 211 27.49 8.41 -97.01
CA ALA A 211 27.11 7.28 -97.87
C ALA A 211 26.17 7.71 -99.01
N ALA A 212 25.24 8.63 -98.73
CA ALA A 212 24.36 9.21 -99.74
C ALA A 212 25.16 10.01 -100.79
N ALA A 213 26.12 10.83 -100.35
CA ALA A 213 27.00 11.59 -101.23
C ALA A 213 27.84 10.67 -102.15
N ARG A 214 28.35 9.55 -101.62
CA ARG A 214 29.07 8.55 -102.43
C ARG A 214 28.18 7.86 -103.47
N LYS A 215 26.93 7.57 -103.14
CA LYS A 215 25.97 7.00 -104.10
C LYS A 215 25.61 7.99 -105.22
N ALA A 216 25.50 9.29 -104.91
CA ALA A 216 25.28 10.33 -105.92
C ALA A 216 26.47 10.42 -106.90
N ALA A 217 27.71 10.46 -106.37
CA ALA A 217 28.92 10.51 -107.19
C ALA A 217 29.11 9.27 -108.09
N ALA A 218 28.65 8.10 -107.65
CA ALA A 218 28.71 6.88 -108.46
C ALA A 218 27.72 6.91 -109.65
N LYS A 219 26.53 7.50 -109.47
CA LYS A 219 25.56 7.68 -110.58
C LYS A 219 26.09 8.65 -111.63
N GLU A 220 26.78 9.72 -111.22
CA GLU A 220 27.44 10.65 -112.14
C GLU A 220 28.54 9.99 -112.98
N LYS A 221 29.41 9.18 -112.35
CA LYS A 221 30.44 8.42 -113.06
C LYS A 221 29.88 7.39 -114.05
N ALA A 222 28.72 6.80 -113.75
CA ALA A 222 28.06 5.87 -114.67
C ALA A 222 27.47 6.58 -115.90
N ALA A 223 26.94 7.79 -115.74
CA ALA A 223 26.46 8.62 -116.85
C ALA A 223 27.60 9.04 -117.79
N ALA A 224 28.76 9.42 -117.23
CA ALA A 224 29.94 9.80 -118.01
C ALA A 224 30.50 8.64 -118.86
N ARG A 225 30.46 7.39 -118.36
CA ARG A 225 30.92 6.21 -119.11
C ARG A 225 30.02 5.86 -120.30
N LYS A 226 28.70 6.09 -120.22
CA LYS A 226 27.80 5.90 -121.36
C LYS A 226 28.01 6.94 -122.47
N ALA A 227 28.41 8.18 -122.12
CA ALA A 227 28.73 9.21 -123.11
C ALA A 227 30.04 8.89 -123.87
N ALA A 228 31.06 8.35 -123.19
CA ALA A 228 32.35 8.02 -123.79
C ALA A 228 32.28 6.83 -124.79
N ALA A 229 31.35 5.89 -124.60
CA ALA A 229 31.18 4.75 -125.52
C ALA A 229 30.60 5.18 -126.88
N LYS A 230 29.79 6.24 -126.94
CA LYS A 230 29.24 6.78 -128.20
C LYS A 230 30.27 7.56 -129.03
N ALA A 231 31.34 8.08 -128.42
CA ALA A 231 32.37 8.86 -129.10
C ALA A 231 33.39 7.99 -129.86
N LYS A 232 33.71 6.79 -129.37
CA LYS A 232 34.70 5.89 -130.01
C LYS A 232 34.21 5.17 -131.27
N ALA A 233 32.90 5.08 -131.50
CA ALA A 233 32.36 4.48 -132.72
C ALA A 233 32.52 5.38 -133.97
N LYS A 234 32.78 6.69 -133.81
CA LYS A 234 32.85 7.64 -134.94
C LYS A 234 34.27 7.87 -135.51
N SER A 235 35.34 7.38 -134.87
CA SER A 235 36.71 7.62 -135.34
C SER A 235 37.31 6.48 -136.19
N ALA A 236 36.59 5.38 -136.39
CA ALA A 236 37.04 4.22 -137.17
C ALA A 236 36.97 4.41 -138.70
N GLN A 237 36.47 5.54 -139.21
CA GLN A 237 36.18 5.71 -140.65
C GLN A 237 37.08 6.70 -141.41
N LYS A 238 38.08 7.36 -140.77
CA LYS A 238 38.74 8.53 -141.41
C LYS A 238 40.26 8.46 -141.66
N LYS A 239 40.94 7.33 -141.51
CA LYS A 239 42.38 7.24 -141.86
C LYS A 239 42.79 6.08 -142.78
N MET A 240 41.84 5.53 -143.54
CA MET A 240 42.13 4.86 -144.83
C MET A 240 42.24 5.93 -145.94
N ALA A 241 43.29 6.75 -145.97
CA ALA A 241 43.62 7.61 -147.12
C ALA A 241 45.00 8.31 -146.94
N LYS A 242 46.05 7.75 -147.57
CA LYS A 242 47.40 8.26 -147.93
C LYS A 242 48.46 7.20 -147.58
N LYS A 243 48.77 6.21 -148.44
CA LYS A 243 49.47 6.23 -149.76
C LYS A 243 50.98 6.46 -149.56
N LYS A 244 51.81 5.41 -149.69
CA LYS A 244 52.54 5.03 -150.92
C LYS A 244 53.36 6.21 -151.46
N GLN A 245 54.63 6.27 -151.07
CA GLN A 245 55.81 6.57 -151.89
C GLN A 245 57.05 6.16 -151.10
#